data_AF-X1HV77-F1
#
_entry.id   AF-X1HV77-F1
#
_cell.length_a   1.000
_cell.length_b   1.000
_cell.length_c   1.000
_cell.angle_alpha   90.00
_cell.angle_beta   90.00
_cell.angle_gamma   90.00
#
_symmetry.space_group_name_H-M   'P 1'
#
loop_
_entity.id
_entity.type
_entity.pdbx_description
1 polymer ?
#
loop_
_entity_poly.entity_id
_entity_poly.type
_entity_poly.pdbx_seq_one_letter_code
_entity_poly.pdbx_strand_id
1 'polypeptide(L)'
;IDKNIKIVYTPLHGAGNMPIRRILKERGFTNVFVVEEQAQPDPDFSTVESPNPEYPAAFELAIKLGQKVNAEILIATDPDSDRIGLAVRNFSCHCEERSDAAIPAHHNQYTVLNGNQVGVLLLHYILSSKKELNQLPPQRLYRKNRSNQ
;
A
#
# COMPACT_ATOMS: atom_id res chain seq x y z
N ILE A 1 15.21 -6.94 -4.23
CA ILE A 1 13.95 -6.81 -3.45
C ILE A 1 14.13 -7.63 -2.19
N ASP A 2 14.01 -7.01 -1.01
CA ASP A 2 14.01 -7.73 0.26
C ASP A 2 12.74 -8.59 0.38
N LYS A 3 12.93 -9.89 0.64
CA LYS A 3 11.85 -10.88 0.76
C LYS A 3 11.42 -11.13 2.20
N ASN A 4 12.19 -10.61 3.16
CA ASN A 4 11.93 -10.76 4.59
C ASN A 4 11.00 -9.67 5.14
N ILE A 5 10.62 -8.69 4.32
CA ILE A 5 9.64 -7.67 4.68
C ILE A 5 8.35 -8.30 5.20
N LYS A 6 7.83 -7.78 6.31
CA LYS A 6 6.60 -8.29 6.91
C LYS A 6 5.41 -7.52 6.36
N ILE A 7 4.46 -8.28 5.82
CA ILE A 7 3.27 -7.76 5.16
C ILE A 7 2.06 -8.21 5.96
N VAL A 8 1.19 -7.27 6.32
CA VAL A 8 -0.18 -7.60 6.73
C VAL A 8 -1.09 -7.43 5.54
N TYR A 9 -1.97 -8.39 5.32
CA TYR A 9 -2.98 -8.35 4.28
C TYR A 9 -4.39 -8.51 4.88
N THR A 10 -5.30 -7.63 4.49
CA THR A 10 -6.73 -7.81 4.71
C THR A 10 -7.48 -7.86 3.38
N PRO A 11 -8.29 -8.90 3.12
CA PRO A 11 -9.15 -8.94 1.95
C PRO A 11 -10.50 -8.24 2.19
N LEU A 12 -10.76 -7.69 3.39
CA LEU A 12 -12.05 -7.09 3.77
C LEU A 12 -13.25 -8.00 3.43
N HIS A 13 -13.15 -9.28 3.79
CA HIS A 13 -14.14 -10.33 3.46
C HIS A 13 -14.28 -10.63 1.96
N GLY A 14 -13.32 -10.18 1.15
CA GLY A 14 -13.33 -10.25 -0.30
C GLY A 14 -12.68 -11.48 -0.93
N ALA A 15 -12.86 -11.57 -2.25
CA ALA A 15 -12.33 -12.61 -3.12
C ALA A 15 -10.78 -12.60 -3.19
N GLY A 16 -10.14 -11.49 -2.82
CA GLY A 16 -8.69 -11.33 -2.86
C GLY A 16 -7.90 -12.27 -1.94
N ASN A 17 -8.54 -12.85 -0.91
CA ASN A 17 -7.88 -13.69 0.10
C ASN A 17 -6.98 -14.77 -0.53
N MET A 18 -7.57 -15.61 -1.39
CA MET A 18 -6.87 -16.72 -2.04
C MET A 18 -5.81 -16.28 -3.07
N PRO A 19 -6.14 -15.46 -4.10
CA PRO A 19 -5.19 -15.11 -5.16
C PRO A 19 -4.01 -14.28 -4.65
N ILE A 20 -4.25 -13.28 -3.78
CA ILE A 20 -3.17 -12.40 -3.28
C ILE A 20 -2.17 -13.19 -2.44
N ARG A 21 -2.65 -14.02 -1.50
CA ARG A 21 -1.78 -14.86 -0.67
C ARG A 21 -0.97 -15.86 -1.50
N ARG A 22 -1.62 -16.46 -2.52
CA ARG A 22 -0.94 -17.38 -3.45
C ARG A 22 0.18 -16.68 -4.19
N ILE A 23 -0.08 -15.51 -4.79
CA ILE A 23 0.92 -14.77 -5.57
C ILE A 23 2.08 -14.32 -4.67
N LEU A 24 1.80 -13.79 -3.47
CA LEU A 24 2.86 -13.40 -2.54
C LEU A 24 3.76 -14.58 -2.15
N LYS A 25 3.17 -15.74 -1.86
CA LYS A 25 3.90 -16.98 -1.59
C LYS A 25 4.74 -17.43 -2.78
N GLU A 26 4.17 -17.49 -3.98
CA GLU A 26 4.88 -17.87 -5.20
C GLU A 26 6.02 -16.90 -5.56
N ARG A 27 5.87 -15.62 -5.18
CA ARG A 27 6.92 -14.58 -5.34
C ARG A 27 7.98 -14.61 -4.24
N GLY A 28 7.90 -15.56 -3.31
CA GLY A 28 8.90 -15.80 -2.26
C GLY A 28 8.75 -14.92 -1.01
N PHE A 29 7.61 -14.26 -0.81
CA PHE A 29 7.32 -13.57 0.46
C PHE A 29 6.78 -14.57 1.47
N THR A 30 7.52 -14.78 2.56
CA THR A 30 7.18 -15.75 3.60
C THR A 30 6.57 -15.11 4.85
N ASN A 31 6.80 -13.81 5.05
CA ASN A 31 6.32 -13.06 6.22
C ASN A 31 5.00 -12.32 5.92
N VAL A 32 3.99 -13.07 5.46
CA VAL A 32 2.66 -12.53 5.16
C VAL A 32 1.68 -12.96 6.25
N PHE A 33 1.08 -11.98 6.92
CA PHE A 33 0.11 -12.15 7.99
C PHE A 33 -1.26 -11.69 7.52
N VAL A 34 -2.29 -12.47 7.76
CA VAL A 34 -3.66 -12.14 7.34
C VAL A 34 -4.46 -11.66 8.54
N VAL A 35 -5.31 -10.66 8.34
CA VAL A 35 -6.33 -10.29 9.33
C VAL A 35 -7.40 -11.38 9.32
N GLU A 36 -7.30 -12.31 10.28
CA GLU A 36 -8.14 -13.52 10.33
C GLU A 36 -9.62 -13.19 10.45
N GLU A 37 -9.97 -12.13 11.19
CA GLU A 37 -11.34 -11.63 11.35
C GLU A 37 -11.96 -11.21 10.01
N GLN A 38 -11.15 -10.88 9.02
CA GLN A 38 -11.57 -10.42 7.70
C GLN A 38 -11.27 -11.43 6.59
N ALA A 39 -10.75 -12.62 6.91
CA ALA A 39 -10.24 -13.57 5.93
C ALA A 39 -11.36 -14.32 5.19
N GLN A 40 -12.45 -14.66 5.89
CA GLN A 40 -13.57 -15.39 5.28
C GLN A 40 -14.61 -14.43 4.70
N PRO A 41 -15.31 -14.83 3.62
CA PRO A 41 -16.44 -14.06 3.10
C PRO A 41 -17.51 -13.83 4.18
N ASP A 42 -17.96 -12.60 4.27
CA ASP A 42 -19.02 -12.13 5.16
C ASP A 42 -19.85 -11.09 4.39
N PRO A 43 -21.11 -11.40 4.02
CA PRO A 43 -21.95 -10.49 3.24
C PRO A 43 -22.35 -9.23 4.01
N ASP A 44 -22.30 -9.27 5.35
CA ASP A 44 -22.68 -8.15 6.21
C ASP A 44 -21.50 -7.21 6.52
N PHE A 45 -20.27 -7.58 6.10
CA PHE A 45 -19.04 -6.84 6.37
C PHE A 45 -18.89 -6.42 7.84
N SER A 46 -19.17 -7.34 8.76
CA SER A 46 -19.39 -7.07 10.20
C SER A 46 -18.22 -6.40 10.94
N THR A 47 -17.04 -6.34 10.32
CA THR A 47 -15.82 -5.78 10.91
C THR A 47 -15.49 -4.35 10.49
N VAL A 48 -16.22 -3.77 9.52
CA VAL A 48 -15.96 -2.43 8.97
C VAL A 48 -17.25 -1.70 8.66
N GLU A 49 -17.25 -0.38 8.80
CA GLU A 49 -18.39 0.44 8.36
C GLU A 49 -18.58 0.41 6.84
N SER A 50 -17.47 0.31 6.09
CA SER A 50 -17.47 0.21 4.63
C SER A 50 -16.23 -0.55 4.15
N PRO A 51 -16.38 -1.58 3.29
CA PRO A 51 -15.26 -2.36 2.76
C PRO A 51 -14.58 -1.62 1.60
N ASN A 52 -14.08 -0.41 1.84
CA ASN A 52 -13.36 0.40 0.84
C ASN A 52 -11.94 0.71 1.35
N PRO A 53 -10.90 0.17 0.70
CA PRO A 53 -9.52 0.28 1.13
C PRO A 53 -8.91 1.69 0.92
N GLU A 54 -9.64 2.64 0.33
CA GLU A 54 -9.24 4.05 0.31
C GLU A 54 -9.56 4.78 1.62
N TYR A 55 -10.45 4.22 2.45
CA TYR A 55 -10.80 4.82 3.74
C TYR A 55 -9.87 4.32 4.85
N PRO A 56 -9.25 5.24 5.64
CA PRO A 56 -8.36 4.84 6.73
C PRO A 56 -9.00 3.91 7.76
N ALA A 57 -10.32 4.00 7.98
CA ALA A 57 -11.04 3.13 8.91
C ALA A 57 -10.96 1.65 8.52
N ALA A 58 -10.88 1.31 7.23
CA ALA A 58 -10.74 -0.07 6.77
C ALA A 58 -9.42 -0.73 7.21
N PHE A 59 -8.43 0.08 7.62
CA PHE A 59 -7.13 -0.42 8.10
C PHE A 59 -7.07 -0.68 9.60
N GLU A 60 -8.11 -0.41 10.39
CA GLU A 60 -8.01 -0.49 11.86
C GLU A 60 -7.49 -1.85 12.36
N LEU A 61 -8.08 -2.96 11.88
CA LEU A 61 -7.64 -4.32 12.23
C LEU A 61 -6.25 -4.65 11.65
N ALA A 62 -5.97 -4.20 10.43
CA ALA A 62 -4.66 -4.37 9.81
C ALA A 62 -3.55 -3.63 10.57
N ILE A 63 -3.83 -2.43 11.09
CA ILE A 63 -2.92 -1.64 11.91
C ILE A 63 -2.65 -2.35 13.25
N LYS A 64 -3.70 -2.85 13.93
CA LYS A 64 -3.55 -3.62 15.18
C LYS A 64 -2.66 -4.83 14.97
N LEU A 65 -2.90 -5.61 13.90
CA LEU A 65 -2.07 -6.77 13.55
C LEU A 65 -0.64 -6.34 13.17
N GLY A 66 -0.51 -5.28 12.38
CA GLY A 66 0.77 -4.73 11.94
C GLY A 66 1.65 -4.33 13.12
N GLN A 67 1.08 -3.67 14.12
CA GLN A 67 1.77 -3.31 15.35
C GLN A 67 2.24 -4.54 16.12
N LYS A 68 1.40 -5.59 16.21
CA LYS A 68 1.71 -6.85 16.90
C LYS A 68 2.87 -7.61 16.24
N VAL A 69 2.87 -7.70 14.91
CA VAL A 69 3.88 -8.48 14.16
C VAL A 69 5.08 -7.63 13.72
N ASN A 70 5.03 -6.32 13.95
CA ASN A 70 5.98 -5.33 13.46
C ASN A 70 6.04 -5.27 11.93
N ALA A 71 4.89 -5.24 11.26
CA ALA A 71 4.80 -5.18 9.80
C ALA A 71 5.29 -3.85 9.24
N GLU A 72 6.02 -3.87 8.13
CA GLU A 72 6.42 -2.65 7.41
C GLU A 72 5.33 -2.16 6.45
N ILE A 73 4.54 -3.08 5.89
CA ILE A 73 3.52 -2.79 4.89
C ILE A 73 2.19 -3.45 5.29
N LEU A 74 1.11 -2.68 5.18
CA LEU A 74 -0.26 -3.17 5.24
C LEU A 74 -0.90 -3.04 3.86
N ILE A 75 -1.60 -4.07 3.42
CA ILE A 75 -2.31 -4.14 2.15
C ILE A 75 -3.78 -4.43 2.43
N ALA A 76 -4.67 -3.66 1.82
CA ALA A 76 -6.10 -3.92 1.83
C ALA A 76 -6.62 -4.00 0.39
N THR A 77 -7.50 -4.95 0.10
CA THR A 77 -8.27 -4.99 -1.15
C THR A 77 -9.75 -4.89 -0.82
N ASP A 78 -10.54 -4.31 -1.71
CA ASP A 78 -12.00 -4.35 -1.61
C ASP A 78 -12.56 -5.74 -1.97
N PRO A 79 -13.88 -5.98 -1.79
CA PRO A 79 -14.45 -7.32 -1.88
C PRO A 79 -14.28 -8.03 -3.23
N ASP A 80 -14.33 -7.29 -4.34
CA ASP A 80 -14.07 -7.78 -5.71
C ASP A 80 -12.59 -7.69 -6.12
N SER A 81 -11.74 -7.13 -5.25
CA SER A 81 -10.27 -7.12 -5.37
C SER A 81 -9.74 -6.33 -6.57
N ASP A 82 -10.49 -5.33 -7.05
CA ASP A 82 -10.06 -4.44 -8.14
C ASP A 82 -9.44 -3.13 -7.64
N ARG A 83 -9.64 -2.78 -6.36
CA ARG A 83 -8.96 -1.66 -5.68
C ARG A 83 -8.00 -2.15 -4.61
N ILE A 84 -6.95 -1.36 -4.43
CA ILE A 84 -5.90 -1.60 -3.43
C ILE A 84 -5.64 -0.35 -2.60
N GLY A 85 -5.66 -0.54 -1.28
CA GLY A 85 -5.17 0.42 -0.31
C GLY A 85 -3.82 -0.05 0.23
N LEU A 86 -2.95 0.90 0.53
CA LEU A 86 -1.65 0.63 1.13
C LEU A 86 -1.45 1.52 2.36
N ALA A 87 -0.88 0.93 3.42
CA ALA A 87 -0.36 1.70 4.53
C ALA A 87 1.08 1.29 4.82
N VAL A 88 1.93 2.27 5.09
CA VAL A 88 3.36 2.07 5.36
C VAL A 88 3.69 2.48 6.78
N ARG A 89 4.54 1.69 7.44
CA ARG A 89 5.00 2.01 8.79
C ARG A 89 5.86 3.27 8.77
N ASN A 90 5.57 4.20 9.65
CA ASN A 90 6.42 5.35 9.93
C ASN A 90 7.61 4.88 10.76
N PHE A 91 8.78 4.86 10.15
CA PHE A 91 10.04 4.73 10.87
C PHE A 91 10.39 6.11 11.43
N SER A 92 10.05 6.36 12.69
CA SER A 92 10.49 7.60 13.36
C SER A 92 12.02 7.65 13.36
N CYS A 93 12.55 8.86 13.13
CA CYS A 93 13.95 9.30 13.23
C CYS A 93 14.76 9.27 11.93
N HIS A 94 14.64 10.32 11.12
CA HIS A 94 15.70 11.30 10.81
C HIS A 94 14.99 12.58 10.32
N CYS A 95 14.39 13.33 11.26
CA CYS A 95 14.01 14.71 11.00
C CYS A 95 15.22 15.57 11.41
N GLU A 96 16.25 15.61 10.59
CA GLU A 96 17.04 16.84 10.52
C GLU A 96 16.30 17.77 9.55
N GLU A 97 16.00 18.96 10.06
CA GLU A 97 15.58 20.14 9.28
C GLU A 97 14.16 20.15 8.68
N ARG A 98 13.12 20.16 9.54
CA ARG A 98 12.03 21.15 9.41
C ARG A 98 11.45 21.44 10.80
N SER A 99 11.91 22.52 11.43
CA SER A 99 10.99 23.36 12.21
C SER A 99 9.88 23.75 11.23
N ASP A 100 8.61 23.44 11.45
CA ASP A 100 7.68 24.35 12.14
C ASP A 100 6.38 23.61 12.52
N ALA A 101 6.40 22.28 12.55
CA ALA A 101 5.29 21.49 13.07
C ALA A 101 5.86 20.27 13.79
N ALA A 102 5.73 20.25 15.11
CA ALA A 102 6.02 19.09 15.91
C ALA A 102 5.19 17.91 15.38
N ILE A 103 5.81 17.02 14.60
CA ILE A 103 5.26 15.68 14.35
C ILE A 103 5.58 14.90 15.62
N PRO A 104 4.60 14.61 16.50
CA PRO A 104 4.87 13.82 17.68
C PRO A 104 5.47 12.47 17.27
N ALA A 105 6.58 12.12 17.93
CA ALA A 105 7.30 10.88 17.71
C ALA A 105 6.47 9.68 18.16
N HIS A 106 5.53 9.26 17.33
CA HIS A 106 4.79 8.02 17.53
C HIS A 106 5.50 6.89 16.77
N HIS A 107 6.39 6.19 17.47
CA HIS A 107 6.94 4.93 16.99
C HIS A 107 5.79 3.97 16.66
N ASN A 108 5.88 3.29 15.51
CA ASN A 108 4.91 2.26 15.08
C ASN A 108 3.53 2.78 14.64
N GLN A 109 3.44 4.04 14.19
CA GLN A 109 2.28 4.52 13.44
C GLN A 109 2.36 4.11 11.96
N TYR A 110 1.20 3.97 11.33
CA TYR A 110 1.09 3.71 9.89
C TYR A 110 0.52 4.95 9.20
N THR A 111 1.06 5.26 8.04
CA THR A 111 0.49 6.25 7.13
C THR A 111 -0.22 5.52 6.00
N VAL A 112 -1.54 5.72 5.91
CA VAL A 112 -2.33 5.25 4.76
C VAL A 112 -2.03 6.13 3.56
N LEU A 113 -1.63 5.51 2.46
CA LEU A 113 -1.36 6.20 1.21
C LEU A 113 -2.67 6.44 0.46
N ASN A 114 -2.88 7.66 -0.01
CA ASN A 114 -4.00 7.93 -0.91
C ASN A 114 -3.70 7.43 -2.34
N GLY A 115 -4.76 7.33 -3.17
CA GLY A 115 -4.65 6.84 -4.54
C GLY A 115 -3.64 7.61 -5.40
N ASN A 116 -3.50 8.93 -5.20
CA ASN A 116 -2.51 9.72 -5.94
C ASN A 116 -1.07 9.33 -5.58
N GLN A 117 -0.79 9.11 -4.29
CA GLN A 117 0.53 8.67 -3.82
C GLN A 117 0.86 7.28 -4.35
N VAL A 118 -0.09 6.35 -4.28
CA VAL A 118 0.06 5.00 -4.86
C VAL A 118 0.29 5.07 -6.37
N GLY A 119 -0.46 5.92 -7.08
CA GLY A 119 -0.30 6.14 -8.51
C GLY A 119 1.07 6.69 -8.89
N VAL A 120 1.61 7.65 -8.12
CA VAL A 120 2.98 8.17 -8.32
C VAL A 120 4.04 7.09 -8.10
N LEU A 121 3.89 6.25 -7.07
CA LEU A 121 4.81 5.13 -6.82
C LEU A 121 4.78 4.11 -7.97
N LEU A 122 3.59 3.76 -8.45
CA LEU A 122 3.44 2.85 -9.59
C LEU A 122 4.04 3.44 -10.87
N LEU A 123 3.79 4.72 -11.13
CA LEU A 123 4.36 5.44 -12.27
C LEU A 123 5.90 5.43 -12.20
N HIS A 124 6.46 5.75 -11.03
CA HIS A 124 7.90 5.68 -10.81
C HIS A 124 8.43 4.27 -11.10
N TYR A 125 7.80 3.22 -10.59
CA TYR A 125 8.22 1.84 -10.84
C TYR A 125 8.23 1.50 -12.33
N ILE A 126 7.17 1.86 -13.06
CA ILE A 126 7.06 1.61 -14.51
C ILE A 126 8.17 2.35 -15.27
N LEU A 127 8.39 3.63 -14.96
CA LEU A 127 9.40 4.45 -15.64
C LEU A 127 10.83 3.97 -15.34
N SER A 128 11.13 3.64 -14.09
CA SER A 128 12.44 3.08 -13.69
C SER A 128 12.69 1.73 -14.35
N SER A 129 11.70 0.84 -14.36
CA SER A 129 11.80 -0.47 -15.02
C SER A 129 12.05 -0.32 -16.53
N LYS A 130 11.30 0.57 -17.20
CA LYS A 130 11.52 0.86 -18.63
C LYS A 130 12.89 1.47 -18.89
N LYS A 131 13.41 2.29 -17.98
CA LYS A 131 14.75 2.88 -18.10
C LYS A 131 15.82 1.79 -18.05
N GLU A 132 15.74 0.90 -17.06
CA GLU A 132 16.67 -0.22 -16.90
C GLU A 132 16.64 -1.18 -18.09
N LEU A 133 15.45 -1.38 -18.69
CA LEU A 133 15.27 -2.18 -19.89
C LEU A 133 15.62 -1.45 -21.20
N ASN A 134 16.09 -0.19 -21.14
CA ASN A 134 16.32 0.68 -22.30
C ASN A 134 15.10 0.83 -23.24
N GLN A 135 13.89 0.75 -22.67
CA GLN A 135 12.61 0.87 -23.38
C GLN A 135 11.98 2.27 -23.23
N LEU A 136 12.68 3.21 -22.60
CA LEU A 136 12.23 4.60 -22.58
C LEU A 136 12.48 5.24 -23.95
N PRO A 137 11.49 5.98 -24.49
CA PRO A 137 11.73 6.75 -25.70
C PRO A 137 12.86 7.78 -25.46
N PRO A 138 13.68 8.07 -26.47
CA PRO A 138 14.69 9.12 -26.37
C PRO A 138 14.00 10.43 -25.97
N GLN A 139 14.60 11.16 -25.01
CA GLN A 139 14.05 12.34 -24.34
C GLN A 139 13.27 13.25 -25.30
N ARG A 140 11.93 13.16 -25.28
CA ARG A 140 11.06 14.19 -25.86
C ARG A 140 10.40 14.94 -24.70
N LEU A 141 10.99 16.08 -24.37
CA LEU A 141 10.27 17.15 -23.69
C LEU A 141 9.02 17.47 -24.53
N TYR A 142 7.83 17.18 -24.01
CA TYR A 142 6.60 17.71 -24.56
C TYR A 142 6.55 19.21 -24.24
N ARG A 143 7.20 20.00 -25.08
CA ARG A 143 6.96 21.44 -25.14
C ARG A 143 5.59 21.62 -25.78
N LYS A 144 4.59 21.99 -24.98
CA LYS A 144 3.31 22.49 -25.51
C LYS A 144 3.63 23.75 -26.31
N ASN A 145 3.66 23.64 -27.64
CA ASN A 145 3.66 24.82 -28.50
C ASN A 145 2.35 25.55 -28.23
N ARG A 146 2.40 26.62 -27.44
CA ARG A 146 1.39 27.67 -27.54
C ARG A 146 1.65 28.38 -28.87
N SER A 147 1.02 27.92 -29.92
CA SER A 147 0.80 28.75 -31.10
C SER A 147 -0.25 29.80 -30.71
N ASN A 148 0.16 31.07 -30.73
CA ASN A 148 -0.76 32.19 -30.74
C ASN A 148 -1.71 32.04 -31.94
N GLN A 149 -3.00 31.94 -31.65
CA GLN A 149 -4.08 32.46 -32.48
C GLN A 149 -5.05 33.17 -31.55
#